data_AF-A0A4Q6XEM3-F1
#
_entry.id   AF-A0A4Q6XEM3-F1
#
_cell.length_a   1.000
_cell.length_b   1.000
_cell.length_c   1.000
_cell.angle_alpha   90.00
_cell.angle_beta   90.00
_cell.angle_gamma   90.00
#
_symmetry.space_group_name_H-M   'P 1'
#
loop_
_entity.id
_entity.type
_entity.pdbx_description
1 polymer ?
#
loop_
_entity_poly.entity_id
_entity_poly.type
_entity_poly.pdbx_seq_one_letter_code
_entity_poly.pdbx_strand_id
1 'polypeptide(L)'
;MPQISEYTDKWISAKDLDPIRGKEFKDLLLDRVSRPHIRSLAQNPMQLAILLNLISTKGLSLPDKRTALYESYMDLFFGREAEKDETVRENRDVLIQIHEHVAWLLQTDAERPGGAGSITQDGLAELVERFVISKGHDIDVLKLFQGAVERVGALVSRVQGMLEFEVQPLREYFTGKYLYTTAPYSTLGRERGGTRPRRFDALAKRPYWSNVARFYAGCYNSGELASLLAGLEGVHDDALVGPTGHALQLGLLLLNDWVFSQEPCVVNAVVQFLTRSENFRQLLASPVTWEEDRTTLPAKCGRSELGSMATAACLASHETGFITRLGMVSRANVAFDERLSQWEALRPSDPTSGLIVTDESF
;
A
#
# COMPACT_ATOMS: atom_id res chain seq x y z
N MET A 1 4.13 -21.94 3.52
CA MET A 1 2.67 -21.66 3.61
C MET A 1 1.86 -22.88 3.19
N PRO A 2 1.82 -23.96 3.99
CA PRO A 2 1.16 -25.21 3.59
C PRO A 2 -0.35 -25.04 3.37
N GLN A 3 -0.99 -24.22 4.21
CA GLN A 3 -2.43 -24.01 4.20
C GLN A 3 -2.96 -23.30 2.94
N ILE A 4 -2.22 -22.30 2.40
CA ILE A 4 -2.62 -21.62 1.16
C ILE A 4 -2.55 -22.58 -0.01
N SER A 5 -1.47 -23.37 -0.12
CA SER A 5 -1.33 -24.36 -1.18
C SER A 5 -2.43 -25.41 -1.12
N GLU A 6 -2.69 -25.98 0.05
CA GLU A 6 -3.72 -27.00 0.24
C GLU A 6 -5.12 -26.49 -0.08
N TYR A 7 -5.45 -25.26 0.33
CA TYR A 7 -6.73 -24.65 0.01
C TYR A 7 -6.86 -24.35 -1.49
N THR A 8 -5.77 -23.90 -2.11
CA THR A 8 -5.69 -23.65 -3.55
C THR A 8 -5.91 -24.95 -4.34
N ASP A 9 -5.32 -26.06 -3.91
CA ASP A 9 -5.52 -27.37 -4.52
C ASP A 9 -6.99 -27.79 -4.50
N LYS A 10 -7.63 -27.68 -3.32
CA LYS A 10 -9.07 -27.96 -3.16
C LYS A 10 -9.92 -27.07 -4.06
N TRP A 11 -9.57 -25.79 -4.18
CA TRP A 11 -10.28 -24.84 -5.01
C TRP A 11 -10.14 -25.13 -6.52
N ILE A 12 -8.92 -25.46 -6.98
CA ILE A 12 -8.64 -25.88 -8.37
C ILE A 12 -9.46 -27.12 -8.72
N SER A 13 -9.47 -28.13 -7.84
CA SER A 13 -10.28 -29.33 -8.02
C SER A 13 -11.78 -29.03 -8.05
N ALA A 14 -12.27 -28.15 -7.19
CA ALA A 14 -13.67 -27.75 -7.15
C ALA A 14 -14.11 -26.94 -8.38
N LYS A 15 -13.17 -26.27 -9.06
CA LYS A 15 -13.41 -25.49 -10.28
C LYS A 15 -13.18 -26.29 -11.57
N ASP A 16 -12.82 -27.56 -11.45
CA ASP A 16 -12.55 -28.47 -12.56
C ASP A 16 -11.57 -27.86 -13.59
N LEU A 17 -10.53 -27.19 -13.08
CA LEU A 17 -9.49 -26.64 -13.94
C LEU A 17 -8.58 -27.77 -14.43
N ASP A 18 -8.25 -27.75 -15.73
CA ASP A 18 -7.32 -28.72 -16.29
C ASP A 18 -5.92 -28.60 -15.66
N PRO A 19 -5.10 -29.66 -15.69
CA PRO A 19 -3.81 -29.67 -14.99
C PRO A 19 -2.84 -28.57 -15.42
N ILE A 20 -2.89 -28.11 -16.67
CA ILE A 20 -2.00 -27.05 -17.18
C ILE A 20 -2.45 -25.72 -16.61
N ARG A 21 -3.74 -25.37 -16.76
CA ARG A 21 -4.29 -24.13 -16.17
C ARG A 21 -4.18 -24.10 -14.66
N GLY A 22 -4.37 -25.24 -13.99
CA GLY A 22 -4.19 -25.36 -12.55
C GLY A 22 -2.76 -25.03 -12.11
N LYS A 23 -1.75 -25.47 -12.88
CA LYS A 23 -0.34 -25.12 -12.63
C LYS A 23 -0.08 -23.63 -12.88
N GLU A 24 -0.49 -23.10 -14.02
CA GLU A 24 -0.32 -21.67 -14.35
C GLU A 24 -0.97 -20.76 -13.29
N PHE A 25 -2.16 -21.14 -12.81
CA PHE A 25 -2.85 -20.43 -11.75
C PHE A 25 -2.09 -20.46 -10.42
N LYS A 26 -1.49 -21.60 -10.05
CA LYS A 26 -0.65 -21.68 -8.85
C LYS A 26 0.59 -20.82 -8.95
N ASP A 27 1.27 -20.87 -10.09
CA ASP A 27 2.48 -20.08 -10.33
C ASP A 27 2.15 -18.58 -10.22
N LEU A 28 1.02 -18.16 -10.81
CA LEU A 28 0.50 -16.79 -10.67
C LEU A 28 0.16 -16.45 -9.22
N LEU A 29 -0.55 -17.33 -8.49
CA LEU A 29 -0.90 -17.09 -7.10
C LEU A 29 0.34 -16.94 -6.21
N LEU A 30 1.34 -17.81 -6.38
CA LEU A 30 2.58 -17.76 -5.62
C LEU A 30 3.37 -16.49 -5.89
N ASP A 31 3.44 -16.06 -7.15
CA ASP A 31 4.01 -14.76 -7.52
C ASP A 31 3.25 -13.61 -6.83
N ARG A 32 1.92 -13.61 -6.84
CA ARG A 32 1.13 -12.53 -6.25
C ARG A 32 1.18 -12.51 -4.72
N VAL A 33 1.06 -13.66 -4.05
CA VAL A 33 1.11 -13.79 -2.58
C VAL A 33 2.52 -13.53 -2.02
N SER A 34 3.55 -13.55 -2.87
CA SER A 34 4.88 -13.08 -2.48
C SER A 34 4.84 -11.62 -1.99
N ARG A 35 3.94 -10.80 -2.54
CA ARG A 35 3.76 -9.39 -2.18
C ARG A 35 3.10 -9.26 -0.79
N PRO A 36 3.69 -8.50 0.17
CA PRO A 36 3.20 -8.43 1.55
C PRO A 36 1.72 -7.99 1.68
N HIS A 37 1.29 -7.01 0.89
CA HIS A 37 -0.10 -6.52 0.95
C HIS A 37 -1.12 -7.55 0.45
N ILE A 38 -0.77 -8.38 -0.56
CA ILE A 38 -1.62 -9.48 -1.03
C ILE A 38 -1.67 -10.61 0.00
N ARG A 39 -0.52 -10.92 0.60
CA ARG A 39 -0.43 -11.93 1.67
C ARG A 39 -1.32 -11.58 2.86
N SER A 40 -1.46 -10.30 3.19
CA SER A 40 -2.33 -9.85 4.28
C SER A 40 -3.82 -10.17 4.05
N LEU A 41 -4.27 -10.18 2.80
CA LEU A 41 -5.63 -10.61 2.43
C LEU A 41 -5.77 -12.14 2.46
N ALA A 42 -4.70 -12.89 2.22
CA ALA A 42 -4.74 -14.35 2.17
C ALA A 42 -4.74 -15.04 3.56
N GLN A 43 -4.90 -14.29 4.66
CA GLN A 43 -4.80 -14.83 6.03
C GLN A 43 -6.04 -15.60 6.51
N ASN A 44 -7.24 -15.27 6.00
CA ASN A 44 -8.47 -15.98 6.33
C ASN A 44 -8.95 -16.82 5.13
N PRO A 45 -9.41 -18.07 5.32
CA PRO A 45 -10.00 -18.89 4.27
C PRO A 45 -11.07 -18.20 3.40
N MET A 46 -11.94 -17.35 3.98
CA MET A 46 -12.95 -16.60 3.22
C MET A 46 -12.30 -15.57 2.28
N GLN A 47 -11.35 -14.81 2.83
CA GLN A 47 -10.61 -13.79 2.09
C GLN A 47 -9.73 -14.44 1.00
N LEU A 48 -9.13 -15.60 1.30
CA LEU A 48 -8.41 -16.41 0.33
C LEU A 48 -9.33 -16.88 -0.79
N ALA A 49 -10.55 -17.34 -0.50
CA ALA A 49 -11.50 -17.75 -1.53
C ALA A 49 -11.91 -16.59 -2.46
N ILE A 50 -12.06 -15.38 -1.93
CA ILE A 50 -12.35 -14.18 -2.73
C ILE A 50 -11.12 -13.78 -3.56
N LEU A 51 -9.91 -13.85 -2.98
CA LEU A 51 -8.66 -13.60 -3.70
C LEU A 51 -8.44 -14.61 -4.84
N LEU A 52 -8.73 -15.90 -4.61
CA LEU A 52 -8.65 -16.95 -5.64
C LEU A 52 -9.64 -16.69 -6.77
N ASN A 53 -10.89 -16.32 -6.45
CA ASN A 53 -11.86 -15.91 -7.46
C ASN A 53 -11.38 -14.66 -8.22
N LEU A 54 -10.85 -13.66 -7.53
CA LEU A 54 -10.32 -12.44 -8.16
C LEU A 54 -9.18 -12.76 -9.14
N ILE A 55 -8.23 -13.61 -8.75
CA ILE A 55 -7.13 -14.06 -9.60
C ILE A 55 -7.67 -14.91 -10.76
N SER A 56 -8.69 -15.73 -10.54
CA SER A 56 -9.28 -16.55 -11.60
C SER A 56 -10.04 -15.71 -12.63
N THR A 57 -10.75 -14.67 -12.19
CA THR A 57 -11.53 -13.78 -13.06
C THR A 57 -10.64 -12.78 -13.79
N LYS A 58 -9.62 -12.23 -13.12
CA LYS A 58 -8.75 -11.18 -13.69
C LYS A 58 -7.48 -11.75 -14.32
N GLY A 59 -7.00 -12.90 -13.87
CA GLY A 59 -5.75 -13.51 -14.34
C GLY A 59 -4.58 -12.53 -14.26
N LEU A 60 -3.90 -12.34 -15.39
CA LEU A 60 -2.80 -11.38 -15.54
C LEU A 60 -3.24 -9.91 -15.42
N SER A 61 -4.54 -9.61 -15.58
CA SER A 61 -5.13 -8.28 -15.44
C SER A 61 -5.43 -7.87 -14.00
N LEU A 62 -4.92 -8.64 -13.02
CA LEU A 62 -5.02 -8.25 -11.60
C LEU A 62 -4.28 -6.92 -11.39
N PRO A 63 -4.89 -5.93 -10.70
CA PRO A 63 -4.24 -4.65 -10.48
C PRO A 63 -2.95 -4.78 -9.68
N ASP A 64 -1.87 -4.16 -10.17
CA ASP A 64 -0.61 -4.07 -9.44
C ASP A 64 -0.65 -3.04 -8.30
N LYS A 65 -1.43 -1.97 -8.49
CA LYS A 65 -1.63 -0.90 -7.50
C LYS A 65 -2.40 -1.42 -6.30
N ARG A 66 -1.83 -1.25 -5.11
CA ARG A 66 -2.39 -1.78 -3.84
C ARG A 66 -3.86 -1.36 -3.66
N THR A 67 -4.18 -0.07 -3.78
CA THR A 67 -5.57 0.41 -3.59
C THR A 67 -6.53 -0.15 -4.63
N ALA A 68 -6.10 -0.31 -5.89
CA ALA A 68 -6.94 -0.86 -6.96
C ALA A 68 -7.21 -2.36 -6.78
N LEU A 69 -6.26 -3.10 -6.18
CA LEU A 69 -6.48 -4.48 -5.79
C LEU A 69 -7.58 -4.59 -4.73
N TYR A 70 -7.52 -3.77 -3.68
CA TYR A 70 -8.52 -3.75 -2.62
C TYR A 70 -9.89 -3.29 -3.14
N GLU A 71 -9.92 -2.35 -4.07
CA GLU A 71 -11.15 -1.96 -4.76
C GLU A 71 -11.76 -3.11 -5.55
N SER A 72 -10.98 -3.79 -6.39
CA SER A 72 -11.45 -4.96 -7.14
C SER A 72 -11.91 -6.10 -6.23
N TYR A 73 -11.20 -6.28 -5.11
CA TYR A 73 -11.54 -7.25 -4.09
C TYR A 73 -12.91 -6.93 -3.46
N MET A 74 -13.11 -5.68 -3.02
CA MET A 74 -14.36 -5.25 -2.41
C MET A 74 -15.52 -5.26 -3.41
N ASP A 75 -15.27 -4.92 -4.68
CA ASP A 75 -16.30 -4.97 -5.71
C ASP A 75 -16.85 -6.37 -5.92
N LEU A 76 -15.97 -7.38 -5.98
CA LEU A 76 -16.38 -8.79 -6.04
C LEU A 76 -17.11 -9.23 -4.78
N PHE A 77 -16.65 -8.79 -3.61
CA PHE A 77 -17.31 -9.10 -2.34
C PHE A 77 -18.74 -8.58 -2.30
N PHE A 78 -18.93 -7.28 -2.54
CA PHE A 78 -20.25 -6.66 -2.58
C PHE A 78 -21.12 -7.21 -3.70
N GLY A 79 -20.54 -7.55 -4.85
CA GLY A 79 -21.27 -8.18 -5.96
C GLY A 79 -21.89 -9.52 -5.55
N ARG A 80 -21.11 -10.38 -4.87
CA ARG A 80 -21.60 -11.68 -4.36
C ARG A 80 -22.69 -11.54 -3.32
N GLU A 81 -22.62 -10.52 -2.46
CA GLU A 81 -23.66 -10.28 -1.46
C GLU A 81 -24.93 -9.67 -2.08
N ALA A 82 -24.79 -8.80 -3.08
CA ALA A 82 -25.91 -8.25 -3.84
C ALA A 82 -26.67 -9.32 -4.66
N GLU A 83 -26.01 -10.40 -5.09
CA GLU A 83 -26.68 -11.54 -5.73
C GLU A 83 -27.61 -12.32 -4.79
N LYS A 84 -27.33 -12.29 -3.48
CA LYS A 84 -28.08 -13.05 -2.46
C LYS A 84 -29.19 -12.23 -1.81
N ASP A 85 -29.08 -10.90 -1.80
CA ASP A 85 -29.96 -10.00 -1.07
C ASP A 85 -30.30 -8.76 -1.88
N GLU A 86 -31.59 -8.59 -2.16
CA GLU A 86 -32.14 -7.43 -2.86
C GLU A 86 -31.86 -6.12 -2.14
N THR A 87 -31.90 -6.09 -0.81
CA THR A 87 -31.61 -4.88 -0.02
C THR A 87 -30.17 -4.43 -0.24
N VAL A 88 -29.23 -5.39 -0.28
CA VAL A 88 -27.81 -5.11 -0.54
C VAL A 88 -27.60 -4.62 -1.96
N ARG A 89 -28.33 -5.20 -2.91
CA ARG A 89 -28.28 -4.80 -4.32
C ARG A 89 -28.78 -3.38 -4.55
N GLU A 90 -29.92 -3.01 -3.96
CA GLU A 90 -30.53 -1.69 -4.11
C GLU A 90 -29.76 -0.59 -3.37
N ASN A 91 -29.13 -0.93 -2.24
CA ASN A 91 -28.48 0.04 -1.36
C ASN A 91 -26.95 -0.08 -1.36
N ARG A 92 -26.35 -0.69 -2.39
CA ARG A 92 -24.91 -1.00 -2.45
C ARG A 92 -24.02 0.21 -2.15
N ASP A 93 -24.30 1.34 -2.79
CA ASP A 93 -23.48 2.55 -2.64
C ASP A 93 -23.58 3.15 -1.24
N VAL A 94 -24.77 3.08 -0.63
CA VAL A 94 -25.00 3.54 0.75
C VAL A 94 -24.27 2.61 1.73
N LEU A 95 -24.32 1.29 1.52
CA LEU A 95 -23.60 0.32 2.33
C LEU A 95 -22.09 0.55 2.27
N ILE A 96 -21.52 0.83 1.09
CA ILE A 96 -20.10 1.16 0.95
C ILE A 96 -19.77 2.43 1.75
N GLN A 97 -20.59 3.47 1.64
CA GLN A 97 -20.37 4.72 2.38
C GLN A 97 -20.47 4.52 3.90
N ILE A 98 -21.36 3.65 4.37
CA ILE A 98 -21.43 3.25 5.78
C ILE A 98 -20.14 2.57 6.21
N HIS A 99 -19.62 1.62 5.43
CA HIS A 99 -18.36 0.94 5.73
C HIS A 99 -17.18 1.91 5.80
N GLU A 100 -17.11 2.84 4.84
CA GLU A 100 -16.14 3.94 4.81
C GLU A 100 -16.21 4.79 6.10
N HIS A 101 -17.41 5.16 6.52
CA HIS A 101 -17.62 5.97 7.72
C HIS A 101 -17.29 5.23 9.01
N VAL A 102 -17.74 3.98 9.14
CA VAL A 102 -17.46 3.11 10.30
C VAL A 102 -15.96 2.87 10.41
N ALA A 103 -15.28 2.57 9.30
CA ALA A 103 -13.84 2.37 9.27
C ALA A 103 -13.08 3.59 9.82
N TRP A 104 -13.45 4.79 9.36
CA TRP A 104 -12.84 6.03 9.84
C TRP A 104 -13.04 6.24 11.34
N LEU A 105 -14.23 5.98 11.86
CA LEU A 105 -14.53 6.11 13.29
C LEU A 105 -13.74 5.10 14.12
N LEU A 106 -13.71 3.83 13.71
CA LEU A 106 -12.95 2.77 14.41
C LEU A 106 -11.43 2.98 14.33
N GLN A 107 -10.92 3.48 13.21
CA GLN A 107 -9.50 3.81 13.06
C GLN A 107 -9.11 5.00 13.97
N THR A 108 -9.99 5.99 14.09
CA THR A 108 -9.79 7.12 14.99
C THR A 108 -9.88 6.70 16.46
N ASP A 109 -10.81 5.79 16.79
CA ASP A 109 -10.95 5.24 18.14
C ASP A 109 -9.67 4.47 18.53
N ALA A 110 -9.17 3.60 17.65
CA ALA A 110 -7.97 2.80 17.90
C ALA A 110 -6.67 3.60 18.07
N GLU A 111 -6.63 4.89 17.67
CA GLU A 111 -5.51 5.79 17.97
C GLU A 111 -5.54 6.29 19.42
N ARG A 112 -6.72 6.33 20.05
CA ARG A 112 -6.90 6.90 21.39
C ARG A 112 -6.40 5.94 22.48
N PRO A 113 -5.88 6.46 23.60
CA PRO A 113 -5.56 5.63 24.75
C PRO A 113 -6.79 4.86 25.24
N GLY A 114 -6.71 3.53 25.27
CA GLY A 114 -7.81 2.65 25.66
C GLY A 114 -8.87 2.39 24.59
N GLY A 115 -8.71 2.94 23.38
CA GLY A 115 -9.57 2.63 22.25
C GLY A 115 -9.31 1.22 21.72
N ALA A 116 -10.37 0.48 21.46
CA ALA A 116 -10.29 -0.90 21.01
C ALA A 116 -10.43 -1.03 19.49
N GLY A 117 -10.84 0.03 18.78
CA GLY A 117 -11.10 -0.04 17.34
C GLY A 117 -12.23 -1.01 16.99
N SER A 118 -13.18 -1.16 17.91
CA SER A 118 -14.37 -2.00 17.82
C SER A 118 -15.60 -1.21 18.27
N ILE A 119 -16.78 -1.68 17.90
CA ILE A 119 -18.07 -1.03 18.20
C ILE A 119 -19.08 -2.07 18.67
N THR A 120 -19.95 -1.70 19.62
CA THR A 120 -21.05 -2.59 20.01
C THR A 120 -22.05 -2.74 18.87
N GLN A 121 -22.82 -3.83 18.89
CA GLN A 121 -23.89 -4.03 17.90
C GLN A 121 -24.91 -2.87 17.93
N ASP A 122 -25.35 -2.47 19.13
CA ASP A 122 -26.27 -1.34 19.31
C ASP A 122 -25.64 -0.02 18.85
N GLY A 123 -24.36 0.21 19.18
CA GLY A 123 -23.65 1.42 18.77
C GLY A 123 -23.49 1.51 17.25
N LEU A 124 -23.34 0.38 16.56
CA LEU A 124 -23.32 0.35 15.10
C LEU A 124 -24.71 0.65 14.53
N ALA A 125 -25.79 0.16 15.13
CA ALA A 125 -27.14 0.47 14.69
C ALA A 125 -27.43 1.97 14.79
N GLU A 126 -27.10 2.59 15.93
CA GLU A 126 -27.21 4.03 16.14
C GLU A 126 -26.34 4.85 15.18
N LEU A 127 -25.15 4.34 14.83
CA LEU A 127 -24.26 4.98 13.87
C LEU A 127 -24.86 4.95 12.46
N VAL A 128 -25.37 3.79 12.03
CA VAL A 128 -26.03 3.63 10.72
C VAL A 128 -27.27 4.52 10.64
N GLU A 129 -28.09 4.53 11.68
CA GLU A 129 -29.28 5.39 11.75
C GLU A 129 -28.93 6.86 11.57
N ARG A 130 -27.99 7.37 12.38
CA ARG A 130 -27.53 8.77 12.27
C ARG A 130 -26.94 9.07 10.90
N PHE A 131 -26.19 8.13 10.32
CA PHE A 131 -25.60 8.30 8.99
C PHE A 131 -26.68 8.46 7.93
N VAL A 132 -27.65 7.53 7.87
CA VAL A 132 -28.77 7.54 6.91
C VAL A 132 -29.58 8.84 7.03
N ILE A 133 -29.95 9.24 8.26
CA ILE A 133 -30.68 10.49 8.52
C ILE A 133 -29.88 11.71 8.06
N SER A 134 -28.58 11.78 8.41
CA SER A 134 -27.73 12.93 8.05
C SER A 134 -27.54 13.10 6.54
N LYS A 135 -27.66 12.02 5.78
CA LYS A 135 -27.53 12.00 4.32
C LYS A 135 -28.86 12.19 3.60
N GLY A 136 -29.98 12.24 4.33
CA GLY A 136 -31.32 12.40 3.76
C GLY A 136 -31.79 11.18 2.97
N HIS A 137 -31.29 9.99 3.30
CA HIS A 137 -31.76 8.75 2.71
C HIS A 137 -33.06 8.31 3.39
N ASP A 138 -34.10 8.00 2.61
CA ASP A 138 -35.35 7.40 3.07
C ASP A 138 -35.25 5.87 2.93
N ILE A 139 -34.47 5.25 3.82
CA ILE A 139 -34.18 3.81 3.80
C ILE A 139 -34.54 3.21 5.16
N ASP A 140 -35.11 2.01 5.14
CA ASP A 140 -35.32 1.21 6.35
C ASP A 140 -33.96 0.83 6.98
N VAL A 141 -33.58 1.58 8.01
CA VAL A 141 -32.31 1.44 8.74
C VAL A 141 -32.13 0.04 9.31
N LEU A 142 -33.21 -0.61 9.76
CA LEU A 142 -33.14 -1.94 10.34
C LEU A 142 -32.80 -2.98 9.28
N LYS A 143 -33.40 -2.89 8.09
CA LYS A 143 -33.05 -3.76 6.96
C LYS A 143 -31.62 -3.52 6.49
N LEU A 144 -31.20 -2.25 6.41
CA LEU A 144 -29.84 -1.90 6.01
C LEU A 144 -28.80 -2.40 7.02
N PHE A 145 -29.11 -2.31 8.31
CA PHE A 145 -28.28 -2.80 9.40
C PHE A 145 -28.18 -4.33 9.40
N GLN A 146 -29.29 -5.05 9.22
CA GLN A 146 -29.25 -6.52 9.05
C GLN A 146 -28.38 -6.92 7.85
N GLY A 147 -28.51 -6.22 6.71
CA GLY A 147 -27.62 -6.39 5.56
C GLY A 147 -26.15 -6.08 5.87
N ALA A 148 -25.87 -5.01 6.63
CA ALA A 148 -24.52 -4.56 6.95
C ALA A 148 -23.80 -5.43 8.00
N VAL A 149 -24.51 -5.91 9.03
CA VAL A 149 -23.92 -6.67 10.15
C VAL A 149 -23.90 -8.17 9.90
N GLU A 150 -24.93 -8.73 9.27
CA GLU A 150 -25.02 -10.18 9.06
C GLU A 150 -24.42 -10.65 7.73
N ARG A 151 -24.30 -9.76 6.71
CA ARG A 151 -23.96 -10.18 5.33
C ARG A 151 -22.80 -9.42 4.70
N VAL A 152 -22.66 -8.12 4.95
CA VAL A 152 -21.53 -7.33 4.44
C VAL A 152 -20.33 -7.51 5.39
N GLY A 153 -19.82 -8.75 5.41
CA GLY A 153 -18.79 -9.30 6.29
C GLY A 153 -17.39 -8.71 6.21
N ALA A 154 -17.27 -7.38 6.11
CA ALA A 154 -16.04 -6.71 6.51
C ALA A 154 -15.94 -6.59 8.04
N LEU A 155 -17.07 -6.61 8.77
CA LEU A 155 -17.12 -6.59 10.22
C LEU A 155 -17.41 -7.99 10.78
N VAL A 156 -16.71 -8.38 11.84
CA VAL A 156 -16.84 -9.67 12.53
C VAL A 156 -16.91 -9.48 14.04
N SER A 157 -17.60 -10.39 14.71
CA SER A 157 -17.66 -10.44 16.17
C SER A 157 -16.57 -11.37 16.71
N ARG A 158 -15.46 -10.80 17.19
CA ARG A 158 -14.36 -11.57 17.82
C ARG A 158 -14.54 -11.74 19.32
N VAL A 159 -15.18 -10.76 19.95
CA VAL A 159 -15.56 -10.77 21.36
C VAL A 159 -17.07 -10.61 21.41
N GLN A 160 -17.74 -11.38 22.27
CA GLN A 160 -19.20 -11.37 22.37
C GLN A 160 -19.73 -9.94 22.57
N GLY A 161 -20.53 -9.47 21.61
CA GLY A 161 -21.15 -8.14 21.63
C GLY A 161 -20.34 -7.00 20.98
N MET A 162 -19.11 -7.25 20.51
CA MET A 162 -18.26 -6.24 19.87
C MET A 162 -17.93 -6.62 18.43
N LEU A 163 -18.08 -5.68 17.52
CA LEU A 163 -17.80 -5.79 16.09
C LEU A 163 -16.51 -5.05 15.75
N GLU A 164 -15.65 -5.67 14.95
CA GLU A 164 -14.43 -5.07 14.41
C GLU A 164 -14.20 -5.50 12.97
N PHE A 165 -13.34 -4.80 12.23
CA PHE A 165 -13.00 -5.24 10.88
C PHE A 165 -12.27 -6.59 10.91
N GLU A 166 -12.65 -7.49 10.00
CA GLU A 166 -12.10 -8.85 9.92
C GLU A 166 -10.58 -8.85 9.83
N VAL A 167 -10.04 -7.95 9.02
CA VAL A 167 -8.61 -7.70 8.90
C VAL A 167 -8.33 -6.21 8.93
N GLN A 168 -7.25 -5.82 9.60
CA GLN A 168 -6.86 -4.41 9.75
C GLN A 168 -6.68 -3.68 8.40
N PRO A 169 -6.10 -4.27 7.34
CA PRO A 169 -5.96 -3.58 6.06
C PRO A 169 -7.29 -3.16 5.41
N LEU A 170 -8.41 -3.85 5.69
CA LEU A 170 -9.72 -3.42 5.20
C LEU A 170 -10.20 -2.16 5.91
N ARG A 171 -10.01 -2.08 7.24
CA ARG A 171 -10.29 -0.86 8.01
C ARG A 171 -9.47 0.30 7.47
N GLU A 172 -8.18 0.09 7.22
CA GLU A 172 -7.28 1.13 6.70
C GLU A 172 -7.64 1.55 5.28
N TYR A 173 -8.03 0.60 4.41
CA TYR A 173 -8.51 0.87 3.05
C TYR A 173 -9.76 1.75 3.04
N PHE A 174 -10.80 1.33 3.76
CA PHE A 174 -12.05 2.08 3.84
C PHE A 174 -11.85 3.45 4.48
N THR A 175 -10.98 3.56 5.48
CA THR A 175 -10.64 4.85 6.08
C THR A 175 -9.93 5.77 5.09
N GLY A 176 -8.98 5.26 4.32
CA GLY A 176 -8.29 6.02 3.28
C GLY A 176 -9.26 6.51 2.20
N LYS A 177 -10.18 5.63 1.76
CA LYS A 177 -11.21 5.95 0.79
C LYS A 177 -12.17 7.02 1.32
N TYR A 178 -12.68 6.86 2.55
CA TYR A 178 -13.55 7.83 3.21
C TYR A 178 -12.93 9.23 3.27
N LEU A 179 -11.67 9.31 3.72
CA LEU A 179 -10.96 10.57 3.85
C LEU A 179 -10.73 11.22 2.48
N TYR A 180 -10.56 10.45 1.43
CA TYR A 180 -10.34 10.97 0.09
C TYR A 180 -11.64 11.45 -0.59
N THR A 181 -12.70 10.64 -0.52
CA THR A 181 -13.99 10.89 -1.18
C THR A 181 -14.75 12.05 -0.51
N THR A 182 -14.62 12.20 0.81
CA THR A 182 -15.28 13.27 1.58
C THR A 182 -14.46 14.56 1.70
N ALA A 183 -13.33 14.66 1.01
CA ALA A 183 -12.51 15.87 1.02
C ALA A 183 -13.26 17.03 0.33
N PRO A 184 -13.51 18.17 1.02
CA PRO A 184 -14.13 19.32 0.39
C PRO A 184 -13.26 19.89 -0.72
N TYR A 185 -13.90 20.27 -1.82
CA TYR A 185 -13.30 21.12 -2.83
C TYR A 185 -13.19 22.56 -2.31
N SER A 186 -12.02 23.16 -2.46
CA SER A 186 -11.72 24.52 -2.01
C SER A 186 -11.46 25.39 -3.23
N THR A 187 -12.29 26.40 -3.44
CA THR A 187 -12.15 27.38 -4.54
C THR A 187 -11.65 28.71 -4.01
N LEU A 188 -11.03 29.51 -4.89
CA LEU A 188 -10.67 30.89 -4.59
C LEU A 188 -11.90 31.65 -4.08
N GLY A 189 -11.77 32.30 -2.92
CA GLY A 189 -12.86 33.04 -2.25
C GLY A 189 -13.83 32.19 -1.41
N ARG A 190 -13.72 30.86 -1.42
CA ARG A 190 -14.44 29.95 -0.51
C ARG A 190 -13.51 28.86 0.00
N GLU A 191 -12.44 29.29 0.63
CA GLU A 191 -11.45 28.36 1.17
C GLU A 191 -12.08 27.46 2.24
N ARG A 192 -11.85 26.14 2.10
CA ARG A 192 -12.31 25.15 3.07
C ARG A 192 -11.11 24.41 3.63
N GLY A 193 -11.15 24.17 4.94
CA GLY A 193 -10.20 23.27 5.61
C GLY A 193 -10.39 21.82 5.14
N GLY A 194 -9.35 21.00 5.30
CA GLY A 194 -9.43 19.56 5.02
C GLY A 194 -9.51 19.18 3.55
N THR A 195 -8.92 19.97 2.64
CA THR A 195 -8.73 19.59 1.24
C THR A 195 -7.89 18.32 1.09
N ARG A 196 -7.89 17.73 -0.11
CA ARG A 196 -7.12 16.49 -0.36
C ARG A 196 -5.64 16.60 0.03
N PRO A 197 -4.89 17.65 -0.37
CA PRO A 197 -3.50 17.81 0.05
C PRO A 197 -3.36 17.97 1.58
N ARG A 198 -4.21 18.80 2.20
CA ARG A 198 -4.15 19.02 3.66
C ARG A 198 -4.43 17.75 4.48
N ARG A 199 -5.34 16.89 4.02
CA ARG A 199 -5.59 15.59 4.65
C ARG A 199 -4.40 14.66 4.45
N PHE A 200 -3.77 14.65 3.27
CA PHE A 200 -2.53 13.89 3.06
C PHE A 200 -1.43 14.34 4.01
N ASP A 201 -1.18 15.65 4.12
CA ASP A 201 -0.15 16.18 5.03
C ASP A 201 -0.39 15.74 6.48
N ALA A 202 -1.64 15.79 6.94
CA ALA A 202 -2.00 15.36 8.29
C ALA A 202 -1.79 13.85 8.52
N LEU A 203 -2.10 13.02 7.52
CA LEU A 203 -1.90 11.57 7.56
C LEU A 203 -0.40 11.21 7.49
N ALA A 204 0.33 11.83 6.57
CA ALA A 204 1.73 11.55 6.30
C ALA A 204 2.67 11.95 7.45
N LYS A 205 2.25 12.84 8.34
CA LYS A 205 3.00 13.18 9.56
C LYS A 205 2.89 12.15 10.68
N ARG A 206 1.95 11.20 10.61
CA ARG A 206 1.62 10.29 11.71
C ARG A 206 1.93 8.84 11.34
N PRO A 207 2.97 8.22 11.91
CA PRO A 207 3.35 6.84 11.58
C PRO A 207 2.23 5.81 11.78
N TYR A 208 1.38 5.98 12.80
CA TYR A 208 0.18 5.14 13.04
C TYR A 208 -0.76 5.11 11.82
N TRP A 209 -0.88 6.24 11.12
CA TRP A 209 -1.76 6.39 9.95
C TRP A 209 -1.06 6.04 8.63
N SER A 210 0.16 5.48 8.65
CA SER A 210 0.95 5.24 7.44
C SER A 210 0.26 4.35 6.39
N ASN A 211 -0.39 3.26 6.81
CA ASN A 211 -1.17 2.44 5.87
C ASN A 211 -2.42 3.14 5.32
N VAL A 212 -3.09 3.95 6.15
CA VAL A 212 -4.20 4.79 5.69
C VAL A 212 -3.69 5.82 4.67
N ALA A 213 -2.53 6.44 4.92
CA ALA A 213 -1.88 7.38 3.99
C ALA A 213 -1.54 6.69 2.66
N ARG A 214 -1.09 5.43 2.68
CA ARG A 214 -0.82 4.63 1.47
C ARG A 214 -2.09 4.38 0.66
N PHE A 215 -3.17 3.94 1.31
CA PHE A 215 -4.46 3.74 0.62
C PHE A 215 -5.05 5.05 0.09
N TYR A 216 -5.01 6.10 0.91
CA TYR A 216 -5.45 7.46 0.58
C TYR A 216 -4.71 8.00 -0.65
N ALA A 217 -3.37 7.92 -0.67
CA ALA A 217 -2.56 8.31 -1.81
C ALA A 217 -2.87 7.46 -3.05
N GLY A 218 -3.15 6.18 -2.87
CA GLY A 218 -3.60 5.32 -3.96
C GLY A 218 -4.97 5.68 -4.55
N CYS A 219 -5.77 6.53 -3.91
CA CYS A 219 -7.00 7.06 -4.51
C CYS A 219 -6.76 8.24 -5.47
N TYR A 220 -5.55 8.79 -5.53
CA TYR A 220 -5.23 9.95 -6.38
C TYR A 220 -5.32 9.59 -7.87
N ASN A 221 -5.81 10.57 -8.63
CA ASN A 221 -5.78 10.55 -10.09
C ASN A 221 -4.46 11.13 -10.61
N SER A 222 -4.12 10.85 -11.87
CA SER A 222 -2.87 11.29 -12.51
C SER A 222 -2.60 12.80 -12.36
N GLY A 223 -3.62 13.63 -12.56
CA GLY A 223 -3.53 15.09 -12.44
C GLY A 223 -3.27 15.63 -11.02
N GLU A 224 -3.33 14.77 -9.99
CA GLU A 224 -3.15 15.17 -8.59
C GLU A 224 -1.84 14.62 -8.00
N LEU A 225 -1.16 13.69 -8.69
CA LEU A 225 -0.01 12.96 -8.15
C LEU A 225 1.15 13.87 -7.73
N ALA A 226 1.38 14.98 -8.43
CA ALA A 226 2.42 15.95 -8.08
C ALA A 226 2.20 16.56 -6.68
N SER A 227 0.95 16.68 -6.21
CA SER A 227 0.66 17.21 -4.88
C SER A 227 1.04 16.24 -3.75
N LEU A 228 1.12 14.93 -4.02
CA LEU A 228 1.64 13.96 -3.06
C LEU A 228 3.15 14.15 -2.85
N LEU A 229 3.91 14.39 -3.91
CA LEU A 229 5.34 14.71 -3.78
C LEU A 229 5.55 15.99 -2.98
N ALA A 230 4.79 17.04 -3.28
CA ALA A 230 4.85 18.28 -2.50
C ALA A 230 4.51 18.05 -1.01
N GLY A 231 3.53 17.18 -0.71
CA GLY A 231 3.22 16.79 0.66
C GLY A 231 4.36 16.00 1.33
N LEU A 232 5.02 15.08 0.62
CA LEU A 232 6.19 14.35 1.14
C LEU A 232 7.35 15.30 1.45
N GLU A 233 7.63 16.26 0.56
CA GLU A 233 8.63 17.32 0.80
C GLU A 233 8.25 18.15 2.03
N GLY A 234 6.98 18.59 2.15
CA GLY A 234 6.50 19.32 3.32
C GLY A 234 6.56 18.56 4.65
N VAL A 235 6.42 17.22 4.63
CA VAL A 235 6.61 16.37 5.82
C VAL A 235 8.09 16.19 6.14
N HIS A 236 8.95 16.13 5.13
CA HIS A 236 10.39 16.03 5.29
C HIS A 236 11.01 17.33 5.85
N ASP A 237 10.46 18.48 5.47
CA ASP A 237 10.87 19.80 5.98
C ASP A 237 10.31 20.11 7.39
N ASP A 238 9.45 19.24 7.93
CA ASP A 238 8.89 19.40 9.27
C ASP A 238 9.98 19.19 10.35
N ALA A 239 10.12 20.15 11.27
CA ALA A 239 11.18 20.14 12.27
C ALA A 239 11.15 18.92 13.22
N LEU A 240 9.98 18.32 13.45
CA LEU A 240 9.82 17.19 14.36
C LEU A 240 9.87 15.86 13.62
N VAL A 241 9.20 15.76 12.47
CA VAL A 241 9.05 14.50 11.74
C VAL A 241 10.16 14.29 10.71
N GLY A 242 10.67 15.36 10.10
CA GLY A 242 11.71 15.33 9.08
C GLY A 242 12.94 14.50 9.46
N PRO A 243 13.57 14.73 10.63
CA PRO A 243 14.76 14.00 11.06
C PRO A 243 14.58 12.48 11.22
N THR A 244 13.35 12.00 11.38
CA THR A 244 13.06 10.56 11.54
C THR A 244 13.18 9.77 10.22
N GLY A 245 13.25 10.45 9.09
CA GLY A 245 13.22 9.83 7.76
C GLY A 245 11.85 9.29 7.36
N HIS A 246 10.80 9.55 8.15
CA HIS A 246 9.46 9.00 7.93
C HIS A 246 8.89 9.35 6.54
N ALA A 247 9.03 10.60 6.09
CA ALA A 247 8.61 11.03 4.76
C ALA A 247 9.28 10.21 3.64
N LEU A 248 10.57 9.90 3.80
CA LEU A 248 11.33 9.11 2.83
C LEU A 248 10.86 7.65 2.81
N GLN A 249 10.60 7.06 3.99
CA GLN A 249 10.01 5.72 4.08
C GLN A 249 8.63 5.69 3.41
N LEU A 250 7.79 6.69 3.66
CA LEU A 250 6.47 6.78 3.05
C LEU A 250 6.59 6.90 1.53
N GLY A 251 7.48 7.76 1.02
CA GLY A 251 7.75 7.88 -0.42
C GLY A 251 8.15 6.56 -1.07
N LEU A 252 9.06 5.79 -0.42
CA LEU A 252 9.46 4.46 -0.88
C LEU A 252 8.27 3.47 -0.88
N LEU A 253 7.42 3.51 0.13
CA LEU A 253 6.22 2.66 0.21
C LEU A 253 5.19 3.02 -0.87
N LEU A 254 5.00 4.31 -1.18
CA LEU A 254 4.10 4.76 -2.24
C LEU A 254 4.57 4.34 -3.63
N LEU A 255 5.89 4.32 -3.89
CA LEU A 255 6.46 3.75 -5.11
C LEU A 255 6.20 2.24 -5.19
N ASN A 256 6.44 1.50 -4.10
CA ASN A 256 6.15 0.06 -4.04
C ASN A 256 4.66 -0.28 -4.23
N ASP A 257 3.76 0.61 -3.81
CA ASP A 257 2.31 0.46 -3.96
C ASP A 257 1.79 0.88 -5.35
N TRP A 258 2.68 1.24 -6.28
CA TRP A 258 2.37 1.72 -7.63
C TRP A 258 1.51 2.99 -7.66
N VAL A 259 1.62 3.86 -6.65
CA VAL A 259 0.81 5.08 -6.56
C VAL A 259 1.10 6.02 -7.73
N PHE A 260 2.38 6.16 -8.09
CA PHE A 260 2.85 7.10 -9.11
C PHE A 260 2.93 6.51 -10.52
N SER A 261 2.63 5.22 -10.72
CA SER A 261 2.94 4.50 -11.96
C SER A 261 2.23 5.01 -13.22
N GLN A 262 1.22 5.87 -13.06
CA GLN A 262 0.52 6.51 -14.18
C GLN A 262 1.31 7.69 -14.79
N GLU A 263 2.24 8.28 -14.03
CA GLU A 263 2.99 9.48 -14.43
C GLU A 263 4.50 9.28 -14.23
N PRO A 264 5.24 8.80 -15.26
CA PRO A 264 6.68 8.53 -15.16
C PRO A 264 7.51 9.73 -14.71
N CYS A 265 7.12 10.95 -15.09
CA CYS A 265 7.79 12.17 -14.65
C CYS A 265 7.72 12.33 -13.12
N VAL A 266 6.57 12.00 -12.50
CA VAL A 266 6.39 12.06 -11.05
C VAL A 266 7.15 10.93 -10.36
N VAL A 267 7.16 9.72 -10.95
CA VAL A 267 8.01 8.61 -10.46
C VAL A 267 9.46 9.06 -10.35
N ASN A 268 10.01 9.65 -11.41
CA ASN A 268 11.39 10.12 -11.44
C ASN A 268 11.65 11.23 -10.42
N ALA A 269 10.71 12.17 -10.27
CA ALA A 269 10.82 13.24 -9.28
C ALA A 269 10.83 12.69 -7.84
N VAL A 270 10.00 11.69 -7.54
CA VAL A 270 9.99 11.01 -6.23
C VAL A 270 11.30 10.25 -6.01
N VAL A 271 11.79 9.50 -7.00
CA VAL A 271 13.09 8.81 -6.89
C VAL A 271 14.21 9.82 -6.62
N GLN A 272 14.27 10.91 -7.39
CA GLN A 272 15.25 11.97 -7.18
C GLN A 272 15.15 12.58 -5.78
N PHE A 273 13.94 12.83 -5.27
CA PHE A 273 13.72 13.30 -3.90
C PHE A 273 14.29 12.32 -2.87
N LEU A 274 14.06 11.00 -3.04
CA LEU A 274 14.59 9.97 -2.15
C LEU A 274 16.11 9.82 -2.25
N THR A 275 16.69 10.06 -3.42
CA THR A 275 18.12 9.85 -3.69
C THR A 275 18.99 11.12 -3.61
N ARG A 276 18.42 12.27 -3.21
CA ARG A 276 19.24 13.45 -2.84
C ARG A 276 20.25 13.03 -1.76
N SER A 277 21.48 13.53 -1.82
CA SER A 277 22.62 12.96 -1.07
C SER A 277 22.34 12.74 0.43
N GLU A 278 21.71 13.70 1.10
CA GLU A 278 21.37 13.56 2.53
C GLU A 278 20.17 12.64 2.75
N ASN A 279 19.13 12.79 1.94
CA ASN A 279 17.92 11.97 1.99
C ASN A 279 18.26 10.49 1.80
N PHE A 280 19.16 10.17 0.87
CA PHE A 280 19.50 8.78 0.60
C PHE A 280 20.25 8.16 1.79
N ARG A 281 21.15 8.91 2.43
CA ARG A 281 21.82 8.47 3.66
C ARG A 281 20.80 8.24 4.77
N GLN A 282 19.91 9.19 4.99
CA GLN A 282 18.87 9.10 6.02
C GLN A 282 17.93 7.91 5.78
N LEU A 283 17.49 7.71 4.53
CA LEU A 283 16.67 6.59 4.11
C LEU A 283 17.37 5.27 4.44
N LEU A 284 18.60 5.08 3.97
CA LEU A 284 19.35 3.82 4.13
C LEU A 284 19.84 3.59 5.57
N ALA A 285 19.90 4.62 6.41
CA ALA A 285 20.22 4.48 7.83
C ALA A 285 19.09 3.83 8.64
N SER A 286 17.85 3.89 8.17
CA SER A 286 16.71 3.31 8.85
C SER A 286 16.67 1.78 8.72
N PRO A 287 16.59 1.01 9.82
CA PRO A 287 16.41 -0.44 9.77
C PRO A 287 15.15 -0.85 8.99
N VAL A 288 14.10 -0.03 9.10
CA VAL A 288 12.77 -0.24 8.49
C VAL A 288 12.83 -0.25 6.95
N THR A 289 13.84 0.37 6.35
CA THR A 289 14.08 0.33 4.90
C THR A 289 14.48 -1.05 4.41
N TRP A 290 15.13 -1.84 5.26
CA TRP A 290 15.66 -3.16 4.93
C TRP A 290 14.68 -4.29 5.22
N GLU A 291 13.51 -3.97 5.79
CA GLU A 291 12.43 -4.93 5.98
C GLU A 291 11.77 -5.30 4.65
N GLU A 292 11.44 -6.58 4.47
CA GLU A 292 10.51 -7.09 3.43
C GLU A 292 10.76 -6.55 2.01
N ASP A 293 12.00 -6.57 1.54
CA ASP A 293 12.39 -6.18 0.17
C ASP A 293 11.92 -4.76 -0.26
N ARG A 294 11.70 -3.84 0.67
CA ARG A 294 11.18 -2.47 0.37
C ARG A 294 12.07 -1.67 -0.55
N THR A 295 13.37 -1.95 -0.60
CA THR A 295 14.31 -1.31 -1.52
C THR A 295 14.20 -1.84 -2.95
N THR A 296 13.49 -2.93 -3.19
CA THR A 296 13.31 -3.55 -4.51
C THR A 296 12.06 -2.98 -5.17
N LEU A 297 12.21 -1.88 -5.91
CA LEU A 297 11.06 -1.22 -6.52
C LEU A 297 10.47 -2.05 -7.67
N PRO A 298 9.18 -1.94 -7.99
CA PRO A 298 8.61 -2.53 -9.20
C PRO A 298 9.14 -1.88 -10.49
N ALA A 299 9.12 -2.60 -11.62
CA ALA A 299 9.74 -2.17 -12.87
C ALA A 299 9.26 -0.80 -13.39
N LYS A 300 7.98 -0.45 -13.21
CA LYS A 300 7.40 0.84 -13.64
C LYS A 300 7.33 1.90 -12.53
N CYS A 301 8.00 1.65 -11.41
CA CYS A 301 7.92 2.48 -10.22
C CYS A 301 9.29 3.00 -9.79
N GLY A 302 10.20 3.24 -10.74
CA GLY A 302 11.49 3.84 -10.44
C GLY A 302 12.62 2.83 -10.19
N ARG A 303 12.44 1.55 -10.53
CA ARG A 303 13.45 0.50 -10.31
C ARG A 303 14.78 0.85 -10.99
N SER A 304 14.74 1.15 -12.29
CA SER A 304 15.95 1.44 -13.06
C SER A 304 16.62 2.70 -12.52
N GLU A 305 15.84 3.75 -12.28
CA GLU A 305 16.29 5.04 -11.79
C GLU A 305 16.92 4.93 -10.39
N LEU A 306 16.28 4.24 -9.45
CA LEU A 306 16.83 3.99 -8.11
C LEU A 306 18.13 3.18 -8.20
N GLY A 307 18.16 2.16 -9.06
CA GLY A 307 19.33 1.34 -9.30
C GLY A 307 20.52 2.16 -9.83
N SER A 308 20.30 2.97 -10.86
CA SER A 308 21.33 3.85 -11.43
C SER A 308 21.82 4.90 -10.43
N MET A 309 20.91 5.51 -9.65
CA MET A 309 21.29 6.45 -8.60
C MET A 309 22.10 5.79 -7.48
N ALA A 310 21.73 4.57 -7.07
CA ALA A 310 22.47 3.80 -6.07
C ALA A 310 23.88 3.43 -6.57
N THR A 311 24.01 2.98 -7.82
CA THR A 311 25.31 2.72 -8.44
C THR A 311 26.14 4.01 -8.48
N ALA A 312 25.60 5.11 -9.01
CA ALA A 312 26.34 6.38 -9.09
C ALA A 312 26.82 6.87 -7.72
N ALA A 313 25.95 6.81 -6.69
CA ALA A 313 26.30 7.16 -5.32
C ALA A 313 27.36 6.22 -4.71
N CYS A 314 27.35 4.94 -5.08
CA CYS A 314 28.33 3.95 -4.62
C CYS A 314 29.75 4.32 -5.11
N LEU A 315 29.86 4.76 -6.37
CA LEU A 315 31.12 5.16 -6.99
C LEU A 315 31.66 6.50 -6.47
N ALA A 316 30.76 7.41 -6.09
CA ALA A 316 31.12 8.72 -5.57
C ALA A 316 31.40 8.72 -4.05
N SER A 317 31.02 7.68 -3.32
CA SER A 317 31.18 7.60 -1.87
C SER A 317 32.53 7.02 -1.45
N HIS A 318 33.03 7.46 -0.30
CA HIS A 318 34.22 6.88 0.35
C HIS A 318 33.89 6.19 1.68
N GLU A 319 32.63 6.27 2.14
CA GLU A 319 32.20 5.69 3.41
C GLU A 319 31.77 4.23 3.22
N THR A 320 32.55 3.28 3.75
CA THR A 320 32.35 1.84 3.56
C THR A 320 30.94 1.38 3.97
N GLY A 321 30.42 1.84 5.10
CA GLY A 321 29.09 1.46 5.59
C GLY A 321 27.96 1.91 4.65
N PHE A 322 28.07 3.13 4.11
CA PHE A 322 27.11 3.64 3.14
C PHE A 322 27.24 2.94 1.79
N ILE A 323 28.47 2.67 1.32
CA ILE A 323 28.76 1.90 0.09
C ILE A 323 28.13 0.50 0.16
N THR A 324 28.25 -0.21 1.28
CA THR A 324 27.64 -1.54 1.44
C THR A 324 26.12 -1.48 1.23
N ARG A 325 25.46 -0.50 1.85
CA ARG A 325 24.01 -0.30 1.72
C ARG A 325 23.62 0.06 0.28
N LEU A 326 24.34 0.98 -0.36
CA LEU A 326 24.11 1.32 -1.77
C LEU A 326 24.30 0.11 -2.69
N GLY A 327 25.31 -0.73 -2.43
CA GLY A 327 25.53 -1.98 -3.14
C GLY A 327 24.36 -2.95 -3.01
N MET A 328 23.72 -3.03 -1.83
CA MET A 328 22.51 -3.84 -1.64
C MET A 328 21.33 -3.30 -2.46
N VAL A 329 21.10 -1.98 -2.47
CA VAL A 329 20.05 -1.35 -3.29
C VAL A 329 20.30 -1.55 -4.78
N SER A 330 21.53 -1.34 -5.24
CA SER A 330 21.92 -1.58 -6.64
C SER A 330 21.70 -3.05 -7.02
N ARG A 331 22.12 -4.00 -6.18
CA ARG A 331 21.89 -5.43 -6.41
C ARG A 331 20.42 -5.81 -6.53
N ALA A 332 19.56 -5.17 -5.75
CA ALA A 332 18.13 -5.43 -5.76
C ALA A 332 17.42 -4.90 -7.02
N ASN A 333 17.94 -3.83 -7.63
CA ASN A 333 17.23 -3.11 -8.69
C ASN A 333 17.90 -3.20 -10.07
N VAL A 334 19.18 -3.56 -10.15
CA VAL A 334 19.97 -3.61 -11.39
C VAL A 334 20.35 -5.05 -11.72
N ALA A 335 20.16 -5.43 -12.99
CA ALA A 335 20.50 -6.77 -13.47
C ALA A 335 21.99 -7.09 -13.28
N PHE A 336 22.33 -8.38 -13.16
CA PHE A 336 23.73 -8.79 -12.96
C PHE A 336 24.63 -8.33 -14.10
N ASP A 337 24.22 -8.54 -15.35
CA ASP A 337 25.02 -8.20 -16.53
C ASP A 337 25.28 -6.69 -16.62
N GLU A 338 24.30 -5.87 -16.27
CA GLU A 338 24.43 -4.42 -16.24
C GLU A 338 25.39 -3.95 -15.13
N ARG A 339 25.30 -4.54 -13.92
CA ARG A 339 26.24 -4.27 -12.83
C ARG A 339 27.66 -4.71 -13.18
N LEU A 340 27.81 -5.86 -13.85
CA LEU A 340 29.10 -6.35 -14.30
C LEU A 340 29.71 -5.40 -15.33
N SER A 341 28.92 -4.97 -16.32
CA SER A 341 29.36 -4.03 -17.36
C SER A 341 29.80 -2.69 -16.75
N GLN A 342 29.06 -2.18 -15.77
CA GLN A 342 29.42 -0.98 -15.01
C GLN A 342 30.73 -1.15 -14.23
N TRP A 343 30.91 -2.30 -13.57
CA TRP A 343 32.15 -2.60 -12.85
C TRP A 343 33.35 -2.75 -13.79
N GLU A 344 33.19 -3.41 -14.94
CA GLU A 344 34.24 -3.58 -15.95
C GLU A 344 34.67 -2.24 -16.54
N ALA A 345 33.72 -1.33 -16.80
CA ALA A 345 34.01 0.01 -17.29
C ALA A 345 34.83 0.87 -16.30
N LEU A 346 34.78 0.53 -15.01
CA LEU A 346 35.50 1.22 -13.94
C LEU A 346 36.80 0.52 -13.55
N ARG A 347 37.03 -0.69 -14.08
CA ARG A 347 38.26 -1.42 -13.82
C ARG A 347 39.41 -0.61 -14.43
N PRO A 348 40.42 -0.19 -13.64
CA PRO A 348 41.58 0.48 -14.22
C PRO A 348 42.20 -0.43 -15.28
N SER A 349 42.52 0.15 -16.44
CA SER A 349 43.08 -0.53 -17.62
C SER A 349 44.40 -1.27 -17.34
N ASP A 350 45.01 -1.00 -16.18
CA ASP A 350 46.30 -1.51 -15.79
C ASP A 350 46.30 -1.87 -14.28
N PRO A 351 46.37 -3.16 -13.90
CA PRO A 351 46.41 -3.59 -12.50
C PRO A 351 47.76 -3.27 -11.81
N THR A 352 48.75 -2.73 -12.55
CA THR A 352 50.12 -2.52 -12.05
C THR A 352 50.44 -1.09 -11.61
N SER A 353 49.58 -0.11 -11.86
CA SER A 353 49.84 1.32 -11.60
C SER A 353 49.76 1.76 -10.13
N GLY A 354 49.49 0.82 -9.21
CA GLY A 354 49.28 1.10 -7.77
C GLY A 354 50.20 0.33 -6.82
N LEU A 355 51.17 -0.44 -7.32
CA LEU A 355 52.24 -0.98 -6.49
C LEU A 355 53.33 0.09 -6.35
N ILE A 356 53.17 0.97 -5.37
CA ILE A 356 54.32 1.64 -4.78
C ILE A 356 55.18 0.52 -4.18
N VAL A 357 56.21 0.12 -4.91
CA VAL A 357 57.33 -0.63 -4.36
C VAL A 357 57.96 0.29 -3.31
N THR A 358 57.62 0.08 -2.05
CA THR A 358 58.43 0.59 -0.95
C THR A 358 59.75 -0.15 -1.00
N ASP A 359 60.77 0.57 -1.42
CA ASP A 359 62.19 0.23 -1.40
C ASP A 359 62.54 -0.59 -0.14
N GLU A 360 62.95 -1.84 -0.34
CA GLU A 360 63.59 -2.64 0.70
C GLU A 360 64.97 -2.08 0.95
N SER A 361 65.14 -1.43 2.10
CA SER A 361 66.44 -1.24 2.72
C SER A 361 66.70 -2.43 3.65
N PHE A 362 67.51 -3.39 3.20
CA PHE A 362 68.47 -4.16 4.00
C PHE A 362 69.62 -4.66 3.13
#